data_AF-A0A9N8DKM5-F1
#
_entry.id   AF-A0A9N8DKM5-F1
#
_cell.length_a   1.000
_cell.length_b   1.000
_cell.length_c   1.000
_cell.angle_alpha   90.00
_cell.angle_beta   90.00
_cell.angle_gamma   90.00
#
_symmetry.space_group_name_H-M   'P 1'
#
loop_
_entity.id
_entity.type
_entity.pdbx_description
1 polymer ?
#
loop_
_entity_poly.entity_id
_entity_poly.type
_entity_poly.pdbx_seq_one_letter_code
_entity_poly.pdbx_strand_id
1 'polypeptide(L)'
;MSRGDKRDRDRAKTQARLAQKSKANAREGRPEDRNANDAAALQAKVAAKKAAKDAEAGNAPSKGPVARKAKNKKQQDLDDLLNAGLTTGKKKGAKA
;
A
#
# COMPACT_ATOMS: atom_id res chain seq x y z
N MET A 1 -31.40 -5.94 -9.77
CA MET A 1 -30.43 -5.23 -10.64
C MET A 1 -30.80 -5.49 -12.09
N SER A 2 -31.37 -4.50 -12.77
CA SER A 2 -31.76 -4.65 -14.18
C SER A 2 -30.49 -4.87 -15.03
N ARG A 3 -30.61 -5.44 -16.24
CA ARG A 3 -29.47 -5.56 -17.15
C ARG A 3 -28.90 -4.18 -17.56
N GLY A 4 -29.70 -3.11 -17.47
CA GLY A 4 -29.28 -1.72 -17.68
C GLY A 4 -28.26 -1.27 -16.63
N ASP A 5 -28.57 -1.43 -15.34
CA ASP A 5 -27.70 -1.03 -14.22
C ASP A 5 -26.34 -1.73 -14.23
N LYS A 6 -26.27 -2.94 -14.83
CA LYS A 6 -25.00 -3.67 -14.98
C LYS A 6 -24.14 -3.02 -16.06
N ARG A 7 -24.70 -2.74 -17.25
CA ARG A 7 -23.97 -2.09 -18.35
C ARG A 7 -23.52 -0.69 -18.00
N ASP A 8 -24.33 0.08 -17.29
CA ASP A 8 -23.96 1.45 -16.91
C ASP A 8 -22.79 1.45 -15.91
N ARG A 9 -22.77 0.53 -14.95
CA ARG A 9 -21.61 0.34 -14.07
C ARG A 9 -20.37 -0.12 -14.82
N ASP A 10 -20.52 -1.01 -15.80
CA ASP A 10 -19.38 -1.48 -16.58
C ASP A 10 -18.81 -0.37 -17.47
N ARG A 11 -19.66 0.42 -18.12
CA ARG A 11 -19.27 1.62 -18.87
C ARG A 11 -18.59 2.66 -17.97
N ALA A 12 -19.14 2.92 -16.79
CA ALA A 12 -18.52 3.83 -15.83
C ALA A 12 -17.13 3.33 -15.39
N LYS A 13 -16.98 2.03 -15.13
CA LYS A 13 -15.68 1.42 -14.79
C LYS A 13 -14.67 1.51 -15.93
N THR A 14 -15.09 1.27 -17.17
CA THR A 14 -14.17 1.37 -18.32
C THR A 14 -13.75 2.81 -18.58
N GLN A 15 -14.68 3.77 -18.53
CA GLN A 15 -14.35 5.19 -18.65
C GLN A 15 -13.41 5.66 -17.53
N ALA A 16 -13.63 5.24 -16.28
CA ALA A 16 -12.75 5.56 -15.17
C ALA A 16 -11.33 5.01 -15.37
N ARG A 17 -11.20 3.77 -15.86
CA ARG A 17 -9.89 3.17 -16.17
C ARG A 17 -9.18 3.90 -17.30
N LEU A 18 -9.89 4.29 -18.36
CA LEU A 18 -9.32 5.05 -19.48
C LEU A 18 -8.86 6.44 -19.03
N ALA A 19 -9.66 7.13 -18.21
CA ALA A 19 -9.30 8.42 -17.64
C ALA A 19 -8.10 8.33 -16.68
N GLN A 20 -7.93 7.23 -15.95
CA GLN A 20 -6.75 7.01 -15.12
C GLN A 20 -5.50 6.73 -15.96
N LYS A 21 -5.63 5.93 -17.02
CA LYS A 21 -4.51 5.65 -17.95
C LYS A 21 -4.05 6.90 -18.69
N SER A 22 -4.98 7.74 -19.16
CA SER A 22 -4.60 9.01 -19.81
C SER A 22 -3.87 9.94 -18.85
N LYS A 23 -4.32 10.04 -17.59
CA LYS A 23 -3.63 10.81 -16.54
C LYS A 23 -2.26 10.25 -16.17
N ALA A 24 -2.09 8.92 -16.20
CA ALA A 24 -0.80 8.30 -15.93
C ALA A 24 0.21 8.59 -17.05
N ASN A 25 -0.24 8.57 -18.31
CA ASN A 25 0.59 8.87 -19.48
C ASN A 25 0.88 10.37 -19.65
N ALA A 26 0.02 11.24 -19.12
CA ALA A 26 0.20 12.70 -19.15
C ALA A 26 1.08 13.25 -18.00
N ARG A 27 1.63 12.39 -17.13
CA ARG A 27 2.55 12.83 -16.07
C ARG A 27 3.96 12.99 -16.65
N GLU A 28 4.27 14.21 -17.05
CA GLU A 28 5.59 14.62 -17.51
C GLU A 28 6.60 14.70 -16.35
N GLY A 29 7.90 14.57 -16.67
CA GLY A 29 9.02 14.65 -15.71
C GLY A 29 9.55 13.31 -15.20
N ARG A 30 10.75 13.31 -14.61
CA ARG A 30 11.38 12.08 -14.09
C ARG A 30 10.61 11.56 -12.85
N PRO A 31 10.48 10.25 -12.65
CA PRO A 31 9.86 9.70 -11.45
C PRO A 31 10.52 10.17 -10.15
N GLU A 32 11.84 10.38 -10.18
CA GLU A 32 12.64 10.82 -9.03
C GLU A 32 12.21 12.19 -8.51
N ASP A 33 11.99 13.15 -9.41
CA ASP A 33 11.55 14.51 -9.06
C ASP A 33 10.14 14.51 -8.43
N ARG A 34 9.25 13.64 -8.95
CA ARG A 34 7.89 13.46 -8.42
C ARG A 34 7.91 12.86 -7.02
N ASN A 35 8.74 11.84 -6.82
CA ASN A 35 8.89 11.19 -5.53
C ASN A 35 9.47 12.15 -4.47
N ALA A 36 10.40 13.03 -4.86
CA ALA A 36 10.95 14.05 -3.97
C ALA A 36 9.87 15.04 -3.50
N ASN A 37 9.02 15.51 -4.41
CA ASN A 37 7.91 16.42 -4.07
C ASN A 37 6.85 15.74 -3.19
N ASP A 38 6.50 14.48 -3.48
CA ASP A 38 5.57 13.71 -2.68
C ASP A 38 6.13 13.44 -1.26
N ALA A 39 7.43 13.17 -1.15
CA ALA A 39 8.11 12.99 0.13
C ALA A 39 8.06 14.27 0.98
N ALA A 40 8.34 15.44 0.39
CA ALA A 40 8.24 16.72 1.09
C ALA A 40 6.81 17.01 1.56
N ALA A 41 5.81 16.77 0.71
CA ALA A 41 4.40 16.97 1.07
C ALA A 41 3.94 16.02 2.20
N LEU A 42 4.43 14.77 2.21
CA LEU A 42 4.16 13.83 3.30
C LEU A 42 4.83 14.25 4.60
N GLN A 43 6.09 14.71 4.55
CA GLN A 43 6.79 15.21 5.73
C GLN A 43 6.09 16.42 6.34
N ALA A 44 5.66 17.38 5.52
CA ALA A 44 4.89 18.55 5.98
C ALA A 44 3.58 18.14 6.67
N LYS A 45 2.84 17.17 6.10
CA LYS A 45 1.62 16.64 6.72
C LYS A 45 1.89 15.90 8.02
N VAL A 46 2.99 15.14 8.10
CA VAL A 46 3.40 14.45 9.33
C VAL A 46 3.79 15.47 10.40
N ALA A 47 4.53 16.52 10.06
CA ALA A 47 4.88 17.59 10.98
C ALA A 47 3.63 18.33 11.48
N ALA A 48 2.71 18.70 10.59
CA ALA A 48 1.44 19.33 10.95
C ALA A 48 0.57 18.42 11.84
N LYS A 49 0.51 17.12 11.55
CA LYS A 49 -0.20 16.15 12.40
C LYS A 49 0.48 15.93 13.75
N LYS A 50 1.81 15.98 13.82
CA LYS A 50 2.55 15.90 15.09
C LYS A 50 2.26 17.14 15.94
N ALA A 51 2.41 18.34 15.37
CA ALA A 51 2.09 19.59 16.04
C ALA A 51 0.62 19.65 16.52
N ALA A 52 -0.33 19.17 15.70
CA ALA A 52 -1.74 19.09 16.10
C ALA A 52 -1.97 18.07 17.22
N LYS A 53 -1.29 16.92 17.20
CA LYS A 53 -1.37 15.93 18.30
C LYS A 53 -0.79 16.43 19.60
N ASP A 54 0.29 17.21 19.54
CA ASP A 54 0.90 17.80 20.73
C ASP A 54 0.00 18.92 21.31
N ALA A 55 -0.75 19.63 20.46
CA ALA A 55 -1.76 20.60 20.90
C ALA A 55 -3.06 19.95 21.43
N GLU A 56 -3.44 18.77 20.92
CA GLU A 56 -4.69 18.08 21.26
C GLU A 56 -4.52 17.09 22.44
N ALA A 57 -3.29 16.81 22.86
CA ALA A 57 -2.98 16.02 24.06
C ALA A 57 -3.47 16.63 25.38
N GLY A 58 -3.96 17.88 25.36
CA GLY A 58 -4.58 18.53 26.52
C GLY A 58 -6.08 18.31 26.71
N ASN A 59 -6.83 17.78 25.72
CA ASN A 59 -8.31 17.83 25.79
C ASN A 59 -9.11 16.65 25.20
N ALA A 60 -8.51 15.47 24.96
CA ALA A 60 -9.27 14.30 24.52
C ALA A 60 -9.21 13.14 25.54
N PRO A 61 -10.35 12.54 25.95
CA PRO A 61 -10.32 11.36 26.81
C PRO A 61 -9.65 10.20 26.08
N SER A 62 -8.45 9.83 26.55
CA SER A 62 -7.67 8.74 25.99
C SER A 62 -8.42 7.43 26.15
N LYS A 63 -9.05 6.92 25.07
CA LYS A 63 -9.31 5.49 24.98
C LYS A 63 -7.93 4.83 24.93
N GLY A 64 -7.54 4.24 26.05
CA GLY A 64 -6.21 3.63 26.23
C GLY A 64 -5.86 2.66 25.09
N PRO A 65 -4.55 2.44 24.84
CA PRO A 65 -4.12 1.58 23.75
C PRO A 65 -4.68 0.16 23.95
N VAL A 66 -5.48 -0.30 22.98
CA VAL A 66 -5.92 -1.70 22.92
C VAL A 66 -4.67 -2.56 22.73
N ALA A 67 -4.28 -3.29 23.79
CA ALA A 67 -3.13 -4.18 23.76
C ALA A 67 -3.34 -5.28 22.70
N ARG A 68 -2.54 -5.23 21.63
CA ARG A 68 -2.51 -6.29 20.62
C ARG A 68 -1.52 -7.36 21.10
N LYS A 69 -1.94 -8.63 21.07
CA LYS A 69 -1.02 -9.76 21.34
C LYS A 69 0.19 -9.67 20.39
N ALA A 70 1.39 -9.66 20.97
CA ALA A 70 2.61 -9.67 20.20
C ALA A 70 2.68 -10.97 19.39
N LYS A 71 2.91 -10.85 18.07
CA LYS A 71 3.24 -11.99 17.23
C LYS A 71 4.74 -12.20 17.33
N ASN A 72 5.17 -13.39 17.75
CA ASN A 72 6.57 -13.79 17.68
C ASN A 72 7.00 -13.75 16.22
N LYS A 73 7.79 -12.73 15.86
CA LYS A 73 8.45 -12.69 14.56
C LYS A 73 9.60 -13.68 14.65
N LYS A 74 9.51 -14.78 13.91
CA LYS A 74 10.69 -15.63 13.68
C LYS A 74 11.72 -14.76 12.98
N GLN A 75 12.94 -14.70 13.52
CA GLN A 75 14.06 -14.17 12.76
C GLN A 75 14.22 -15.05 11.53
N GLN A 76 14.20 -14.44 10.36
CA GLN A 76 14.50 -15.14 9.12
C GLN A 76 16.02 -15.22 9.07
N ASP A 77 16.55 -16.43 9.05
CA ASP A 77 17.98 -16.63 8.86
C ASP A 77 18.36 -16.32 7.39
N LEU A 78 19.63 -16.02 7.14
CA LEU A 78 20.11 -15.71 5.79
C LEU A 78 19.77 -16.82 4.80
N ASP A 79 19.87 -18.07 5.24
CA ASP A 79 19.51 -19.24 4.43
C ASP A 79 18.00 -19.27 4.09
N ASP A 80 17.11 -18.84 4.98
CA ASP A 80 15.68 -18.73 4.68
C ASP A 80 15.42 -17.68 3.62
N LEU A 81 16.14 -16.55 3.66
CA LEU A 81 16.01 -15.47 2.69
C LEU A 81 16.59 -15.85 1.32
N LEU A 82 17.69 -16.61 1.29
CA LEU A 82 18.28 -17.10 0.06
C LEU A 82 17.43 -18.22 -0.57
N ASN A 83 16.82 -19.07 0.25
CA ASN A 83 15.94 -20.14 -0.20
C ASN A 83 14.49 -19.71 -0.47
N ALA A 84 14.10 -18.51 -0.03
CA ALA A 84 12.79 -17.92 -0.29
C ALA A 84 12.61 -17.65 -1.79
N GLY A 85 12.07 -18.65 -2.49
CA GLY A 85 11.82 -18.62 -3.93
C GLY A 85 12.53 -19.73 -4.71
N LEU A 86 13.60 -20.32 -4.17
CA LEU A 86 14.35 -21.40 -4.82
C LEU A 86 13.74 -22.79 -4.58
N THR A 87 12.99 -22.98 -3.48
CA THR A 87 12.40 -24.29 -3.13
C THR A 87 11.19 -24.70 -3.97
N THR A 88 10.83 -23.93 -5.00
CA THR A 88 9.78 -24.30 -5.98
C THR A 88 10.22 -25.37 -6.99
N GLY A 89 11.38 -26.00 -6.79
CA GLY A 89 11.97 -26.98 -7.70
C GLY A 89 11.87 -28.46 -7.31
N LYS A 90 11.05 -28.89 -6.32
CA LYS A 90 10.91 -30.34 -6.04
C LYS A 90 9.98 -30.98 -7.08
N LYS A 91 10.57 -31.26 -8.26
CA LYS A 91 9.99 -32.13 -9.29
C LYS A 91 9.50 -33.42 -8.64
N LYS A 92 8.19 -33.63 -8.76
CA LYS A 92 7.52 -34.90 -8.53
C LYS A 92 7.98 -35.85 -9.64
N GLY A 93 8.75 -36.88 -9.27
CA GLY A 93 8.96 -38.10 -10.08
C GLY A 93 10.21 -38.13 -10.96
N ALA A 94 11.21 -38.89 -10.53
CA ALA A 94 12.01 -39.73 -11.41
C ALA A 94 12.22 -41.05 -10.69
N LYS A 95 11.45 -42.08 -11.09
CA LYS A 95 11.84 -43.47 -10.85
C LYS A 95 13.12 -43.71 -11.66
N ALA A 96 14.14 -44.24 -11.01
CA ALA A 96 15.16 -45.08 -11.61
C ALA A 96 15.09 -46.42 -10.88
#